data_AF-A0A973G5L1-F1
#
_entry.id   AF-A0A973G5L1-F1
#
_cell.length_a   1.000
_cell.length_b   1.000
_cell.length_c   1.000
_cell.angle_alpha   90.00
_cell.angle_beta   90.00
_cell.angle_gamma   90.00
#
_symmetry.space_group_name_H-M   'P 1'
#
loop_
_entity.id
_entity.type
_entity.pdbx_description
1 polymer ?
#
loop_
_entity_poly.entity_id
_entity_poly.type
_entity_poly.pdbx_seq_one_letter_code
_entity_poly.pdbx_strand_id
1 'polypeptide(L)'
;PSATVRDPHLAGIAQGLLDWGAVDSTPDAPSFDTALSSLLRIIDASLWAVDPFGHIGEEHLALLVGHPVAVLRALVRVEVDEPVTPDRVNGMRVPVRLGALAHWQDGLLGYFVGEDFRTLHVPDPAVADFARPIGPHEGFNGQASATSGYYDRFAADLGVVADPGATPVEHPYVDPTGVLWVQPGQDVLVTMLVEPHSVVHATTGYLPRKEIGMRRTWVAPGLSRLAPVFRFGPVLVDPKLIRMPIAADIRGTWSWSHRSDATTWADEPVTNSVGDARIPPDPSQGQEGWLRLTPEEPLP
;
A
#
# COMPACT_ATOMS: atom_id res chain seq x y z
N PRO A 1 -17.40 5.44 4.46
CA PRO A 1 -15.92 5.57 4.46
C PRO A 1 -15.35 5.88 3.07
N SER A 2 -15.72 5.12 2.02
CA SER A 2 -15.32 5.41 0.63
C SER A 2 -15.84 6.78 0.13
N ALA A 3 -17.07 7.16 0.50
CA ALA A 3 -17.71 8.42 0.11
C ALA A 3 -17.01 9.71 0.60
N THR A 4 -16.06 9.63 1.55
CA THR A 4 -15.27 10.79 1.99
C THR A 4 -14.00 11.00 1.16
N VAL A 5 -13.64 10.02 0.33
CA VAL A 5 -12.50 10.12 -0.60
C VAL A 5 -12.95 10.87 -1.85
N ARG A 6 -12.29 11.99 -2.15
CA ARG A 6 -12.69 12.88 -3.26
C ARG A 6 -12.43 12.29 -4.64
N ASP A 7 -11.35 11.53 -4.80
CA ASP A 7 -11.03 10.90 -6.08
C ASP A 7 -11.87 9.63 -6.28
N PRO A 8 -12.59 9.49 -7.41
CA PRO A 8 -13.50 8.38 -7.63
C PRO A 8 -12.79 7.02 -7.74
N HIS A 9 -11.55 6.95 -8.22
CA HIS A 9 -10.83 5.69 -8.37
C HIS A 9 -10.25 5.25 -7.02
N LEU A 10 -9.73 6.19 -6.22
CA LEU A 10 -9.34 5.91 -4.84
C LEU A 10 -10.55 5.48 -4.00
N ALA A 11 -11.70 6.14 -4.19
CA ALA A 11 -12.95 5.73 -3.57
C ALA A 11 -13.39 4.33 -4.05
N GLY A 12 -13.19 4.02 -5.33
CA GLY A 12 -13.43 2.72 -5.93
C GLY A 12 -12.57 1.60 -5.32
N ILE A 13 -11.27 1.82 -5.16
CA ILE A 13 -10.35 0.89 -4.47
C ILE A 13 -10.81 0.66 -3.03
N ALA A 14 -11.11 1.73 -2.29
CA ALA A 14 -11.62 1.61 -0.93
C ALA A 14 -12.95 0.85 -0.87
N GLN A 15 -13.85 1.08 -1.82
CA GLN A 15 -15.11 0.37 -1.90
C GLN A 15 -14.92 -1.11 -2.24
N GLY A 16 -14.02 -1.46 -3.16
CA GLY A 16 -13.70 -2.85 -3.50
C GLY A 16 -13.19 -3.64 -2.30
N LEU A 17 -12.33 -3.03 -1.47
CA LEU A 17 -11.87 -3.63 -0.22
C LEU A 17 -12.99 -3.76 0.82
N LEU A 18 -13.90 -2.78 0.93
CA LEU A 18 -15.04 -2.86 1.84
C LEU A 18 -16.05 -3.93 1.42
N ASP A 19 -16.29 -4.08 0.12
CA ASP A 19 -17.15 -5.13 -0.44
C ASP A 19 -16.60 -6.52 -0.09
N TRP A 20 -15.28 -6.73 -0.26
CA TRP A 20 -14.62 -7.95 0.19
C TRP A 20 -14.64 -8.11 1.70
N GLY A 21 -14.41 -7.05 2.48
CA GLY A 21 -14.48 -7.11 3.93
C GLY A 21 -15.83 -7.61 4.45
N ALA A 22 -16.94 -7.34 3.74
CA ALA A 22 -18.24 -7.90 4.05
C ALA A 22 -18.34 -9.42 3.77
N VAL A 23 -17.65 -9.91 2.73
CA VAL A 23 -17.54 -11.34 2.40
C VAL A 23 -16.62 -12.05 3.39
N ASP A 24 -15.46 -11.47 3.69
CA ASP A 24 -14.45 -12.02 4.59
C ASP A 24 -14.95 -12.14 6.03
N SER A 25 -15.92 -11.29 6.41
CA SER A 25 -16.54 -11.31 7.75
C SER A 25 -17.63 -12.38 7.90
N THR A 26 -17.89 -13.21 6.89
CA THR A 26 -18.91 -14.25 6.96
C THR A 26 -18.45 -15.45 7.81
N PRO A 27 -19.33 -16.10 8.60
CA PRO A 27 -18.93 -17.20 9.50
C PRO A 27 -18.35 -18.44 8.78
N ASP A 28 -18.74 -18.63 7.51
CA ASP A 28 -18.29 -19.72 6.65
C ASP A 28 -17.07 -19.32 5.80
N ALA A 29 -16.54 -18.10 5.98
CA ALA A 29 -15.35 -17.66 5.27
C ALA A 29 -14.18 -18.58 5.65
N PRO A 30 -13.47 -19.15 4.67
CA PRO A 30 -12.28 -19.94 4.96
C PRO A 30 -11.25 -19.10 5.72
N SER A 31 -10.44 -19.74 6.57
CA SER A 31 -9.40 -19.08 7.38
C SER A 31 -8.18 -18.64 6.55
N PHE A 32 -8.41 -18.08 5.36
CA PHE A 32 -7.40 -17.43 4.53
C PHE A 32 -7.22 -15.98 4.96
N ASP A 33 -6.27 -15.31 4.32
CA ASP A 33 -6.13 -13.86 4.35
C ASP A 33 -7.42 -13.16 3.98
N THR A 34 -7.69 -12.02 4.63
CA THR A 34 -8.67 -11.04 4.14
C THR A 34 -8.17 -10.35 2.87
N ALA A 35 -9.05 -9.69 2.12
CA ALA A 35 -8.65 -8.86 0.98
C ALA A 35 -7.67 -7.75 1.38
N LEU A 36 -7.87 -7.13 2.55
CA LEU A 36 -6.96 -6.09 3.05
C LEU A 36 -5.58 -6.66 3.39
N SER A 37 -5.51 -7.78 4.12
CA SER A 37 -4.22 -8.41 4.42
C SER A 37 -3.54 -8.88 3.14
N SER A 38 -4.28 -9.46 2.19
CA SER A 38 -3.77 -9.83 0.87
C SER A 38 -3.16 -8.64 0.12
N LEU A 39 -3.87 -7.51 0.04
CA LEU A 39 -3.36 -6.29 -0.59
C LEU A 39 -2.05 -5.81 0.06
N LEU A 40 -2.04 -5.73 1.39
CA LEU A 40 -0.86 -5.25 2.14
C LEU A 40 0.33 -6.17 1.94
N ARG A 41 0.10 -7.49 1.89
CA ARG A 41 1.15 -8.49 1.65
C ARG A 41 1.74 -8.40 0.26
N ILE A 42 0.90 -8.17 -0.77
CA ILE A 42 1.36 -7.93 -2.14
C ILE A 42 2.17 -6.63 -2.25
N ILE A 43 1.70 -5.54 -1.63
CA ILE A 43 2.42 -4.26 -1.61
C ILE A 43 3.76 -4.42 -0.91
N ASP A 44 3.80 -5.03 0.28
CA ASP A 44 5.04 -5.22 1.04
C ASP A 44 6.04 -6.09 0.25
N ALA A 45 5.59 -7.24 -0.27
CA ALA A 45 6.43 -8.12 -1.07
C ALA A 45 6.99 -7.45 -2.33
N SER A 46 6.20 -6.58 -2.97
CA SER A 46 6.64 -5.83 -4.15
C SER A 46 7.63 -4.73 -3.77
N LEU A 47 7.35 -3.94 -2.73
CA LEU A 47 8.21 -2.84 -2.28
C LEU A 47 9.63 -3.30 -1.93
N TRP A 48 9.76 -4.48 -1.30
CA TRP A 48 11.07 -5.08 -1.00
C TRP A 48 11.95 -5.29 -2.25
N ALA A 49 11.36 -5.44 -3.44
CA ALA A 49 12.09 -5.67 -4.68
C ALA A 49 12.45 -4.38 -5.44
N VAL A 50 11.70 -3.28 -5.22
CA VAL A 50 11.82 -2.03 -5.98
C VAL A 50 12.83 -1.09 -5.33
N ASP A 51 12.59 -0.71 -4.08
CA ASP A 51 13.48 0.17 -3.31
C ASP A 51 13.49 -0.27 -1.85
N PRO A 52 14.37 -1.19 -1.42
CA PRO A 52 14.36 -1.68 -0.05
C PRO A 52 14.77 -0.64 1.02
N PHE A 53 15.18 0.56 0.61
CA PHE A 53 15.81 1.55 1.49
C PHE A 53 15.20 2.96 1.39
N GLY A 54 14.25 3.20 0.47
CA GLY A 54 13.55 4.48 0.36
C GLY A 54 14.43 5.63 -0.11
N HIS A 55 15.31 5.38 -1.08
CA HIS A 55 16.25 6.39 -1.61
C HIS A 55 15.58 7.48 -2.44
N ILE A 56 14.28 7.40 -2.67
CA ILE A 56 13.55 8.29 -3.56
C ILE A 56 12.80 9.37 -2.75
N GLY A 57 13.46 10.52 -2.51
CA GLY A 57 12.85 11.69 -1.86
C GLY A 57 13.88 12.63 -1.25
N GLU A 58 13.43 13.65 -0.51
CA GLU A 58 14.32 14.35 0.44
C GLU A 58 14.71 13.34 1.53
N GLU A 59 15.99 12.98 1.59
CA GLU A 59 16.57 11.86 2.36
C GLU A 59 16.11 11.76 3.84
N HIS A 60 15.63 12.85 4.44
CA HIS A 60 15.16 12.87 5.83
C HIS A 60 13.67 12.61 6.02
N LEU A 61 12.82 12.97 5.05
CA LEU A 61 11.37 12.74 5.14
C LEU A 61 10.98 11.35 4.64
N ALA A 62 11.72 10.80 3.67
CA ALA A 62 11.52 9.43 3.20
C ALA A 62 11.65 8.39 4.34
N LEU A 63 12.60 8.60 5.26
CA LEU A 63 12.75 7.76 6.46
C LEU A 63 11.54 7.76 7.40
N LEU A 64 10.77 8.85 7.42
CA LEU A 64 9.59 9.01 8.30
C LEU A 64 8.28 8.61 7.62
N VAL A 65 8.17 8.88 6.32
CA VAL A 65 6.97 8.65 5.52
C VAL A 65 6.93 7.19 5.03
N GLY A 66 8.08 6.52 4.95
CA GLY A 66 8.22 5.19 4.36
C GLY A 66 8.12 5.25 2.83
N HIS A 67 7.51 4.23 2.24
CA HIS A 67 7.32 4.11 0.79
C HIS A 67 5.93 4.60 0.38
N PRO A 68 5.79 5.85 -0.12
CA PRO A 68 4.51 6.33 -0.62
C PRO A 68 4.06 5.49 -1.83
N VAL A 69 2.75 5.29 -1.97
CA VAL A 69 2.16 4.64 -3.15
C VAL A 69 1.41 5.69 -3.97
N ALA A 70 1.80 5.85 -5.23
CA ALA A 70 1.06 6.64 -6.20
C ALA A 70 0.02 5.77 -6.90
N VAL A 71 -1.18 6.32 -7.09
CA VAL A 71 -2.23 5.68 -7.91
C VAL A 71 -2.27 6.40 -9.26
N LEU A 72 -1.95 5.67 -10.33
CA LEU A 72 -1.84 6.19 -11.68
C LEU A 72 -2.87 5.54 -12.60
N ARG A 73 -3.42 6.33 -13.51
CA ARG A 73 -4.26 5.81 -14.59
C ARG A 73 -3.49 5.77 -15.89
N ALA A 74 -3.57 4.65 -16.59
CA ALA A 74 -2.97 4.47 -17.90
C ALA A 74 -3.94 3.77 -18.86
N LEU A 75 -3.61 3.84 -20.15
CA LEU A 75 -4.31 3.17 -21.23
C LEU A 75 -3.32 2.24 -21.93
N VAL A 76 -3.69 0.97 -22.05
CA VAL A 76 -2.94 -0.05 -22.79
C VAL A 76 -3.69 -0.34 -24.07
N ARG A 77 -2.98 -0.21 -25.20
CA ARG A 77 -3.50 -0.50 -26.53
C ARG A 77 -2.42 -1.20 -27.35
N VAL A 78 -2.82 -2.25 -28.06
CA VAL A 78 -1.98 -2.89 -29.07
C VAL A 78 -2.44 -2.41 -30.43
N GLU A 79 -1.54 -1.76 -31.17
CA GLU A 79 -1.80 -1.27 -32.52
C GLU A 79 -1.21 -2.22 -33.55
N VAL A 80 -1.88 -2.34 -34.70
CA VAL A 80 -1.41 -3.16 -35.81
C VAL A 80 -1.24 -2.25 -37.02
N ASP A 81 -0.04 -2.22 -37.58
CA ASP A 81 0.25 -1.46 -38.79
C ASP A 81 -0.42 -2.10 -40.02
N GLU A 82 -0.92 -1.26 -40.93
CA GLU A 82 -1.62 -1.68 -42.14
C GLU A 82 -0.69 -2.24 -43.23
N PRO A 83 -1.20 -3.11 -44.14
CA PRO A 83 -2.58 -3.58 -44.23
C PRO A 83 -2.81 -4.92 -43.50
N VAL A 84 -3.91 -5.01 -42.76
CA VAL A 84 -4.29 -6.23 -42.00
C VAL A 84 -5.68 -6.70 -42.40
N THR A 85 -5.89 -8.02 -42.47
CA THR A 85 -7.23 -8.60 -42.66
C THR A 85 -8.00 -8.51 -41.32
N PRO A 86 -9.11 -7.74 -41.23
CA PRO A 86 -9.80 -7.49 -39.96
C PRO A 86 -10.22 -8.75 -39.21
N ASP A 87 -10.65 -9.78 -39.95
CA ASP A 87 -11.09 -11.07 -39.38
C ASP A 87 -9.98 -11.81 -38.63
N ARG A 88 -8.71 -11.58 -38.98
CA ARG A 88 -7.55 -12.17 -38.28
C ARG A 88 -7.17 -11.40 -37.02
N VAL A 89 -7.54 -10.13 -36.93
CA VAL A 89 -7.19 -9.25 -35.80
C VAL A 89 -8.25 -9.32 -34.71
N ASN A 90 -9.52 -9.32 -35.08
CA ASN A 90 -10.66 -9.25 -34.15
C ASN A 90 -10.75 -10.46 -33.20
N GLY A 91 -10.10 -11.59 -33.53
CA GLY A 91 -10.01 -12.78 -32.66
C GLY A 91 -8.69 -12.91 -31.90
N MET A 92 -7.70 -12.06 -32.18
CA MET A 92 -6.38 -12.16 -31.58
C MET A 92 -6.40 -11.56 -30.17
N ARG A 93 -5.77 -12.26 -29.22
CA ARG A 93 -5.51 -11.75 -27.87
C ARG A 93 -4.01 -11.70 -27.67
N VAL A 94 -3.49 -10.52 -27.38
CA VAL A 94 -2.07 -10.30 -27.11
C VAL A 94 -1.87 -10.28 -25.60
N PRO A 95 -1.00 -11.15 -25.04
CA PRO A 95 -0.64 -11.09 -23.65
C PRO A 95 0.31 -9.91 -23.43
N VAL A 96 -0.07 -9.03 -22.51
CA VAL A 96 0.72 -7.90 -22.03
C VAL A 96 1.02 -8.13 -20.56
N ARG A 97 2.30 -8.18 -20.20
CA ARG A 97 2.73 -8.13 -18.80
C ARG A 97 3.06 -6.68 -18.45
N LEU A 98 2.41 -6.18 -17.40
CA LEU A 98 2.72 -4.90 -16.81
C LEU A 98 3.61 -5.15 -15.60
N GLY A 99 4.72 -4.42 -15.51
CA GLY A 99 5.70 -4.61 -14.47
C GLY A 99 6.67 -5.76 -14.74
N ALA A 100 7.78 -5.76 -14.01
CA ALA A 100 8.74 -6.87 -13.99
C ALA A 100 9.53 -6.86 -12.68
N LEU A 101 9.23 -7.81 -11.79
CA LEU A 101 9.83 -7.88 -10.44
C LEU A 101 11.35 -7.98 -10.46
N ALA A 102 11.93 -8.62 -11.47
CA ALA A 102 13.39 -8.74 -11.63
C ALA A 102 14.09 -7.40 -11.98
N HIS A 103 13.34 -6.34 -12.27
CA HIS A 103 13.86 -5.02 -12.59
C HIS A 103 13.66 -4.07 -11.41
N TRP A 104 14.75 -3.72 -10.73
CA TRP A 104 14.73 -2.81 -9.57
C TRP A 104 14.15 -1.42 -9.86
N GLN A 105 14.13 -0.97 -11.13
CA GLN A 105 13.52 0.31 -11.50
C GLN A 105 12.01 0.20 -11.75
N ASP A 106 11.46 -1.02 -11.85
CA ASP A 106 10.05 -1.24 -12.11
C ASP A 106 9.26 -1.16 -10.81
N GLY A 107 8.57 -0.04 -10.59
CA GLY A 107 7.87 0.19 -9.33
C GLY A 107 6.42 -0.22 -9.31
N LEU A 108 5.95 -1.03 -10.27
CA LEU A 108 4.56 -1.49 -10.27
C LEU A 108 4.34 -2.47 -9.10
N LEU A 109 3.46 -2.08 -8.18
CA LEU A 109 3.09 -2.90 -7.01
C LEU A 109 1.87 -3.78 -7.29
N GLY A 110 1.00 -3.32 -8.19
CA GLY A 110 -0.20 -4.03 -8.63
C GLY A 110 -1.10 -3.12 -9.47
N TYR A 111 -2.10 -3.69 -10.13
CA TYR A 111 -3.01 -2.92 -10.97
C TYR A 111 -4.43 -3.49 -11.00
N PHE A 112 -5.38 -2.62 -11.32
CA PHE A 112 -6.79 -2.92 -11.56
C PHE A 112 -7.10 -2.69 -13.04
N VAL A 113 -7.99 -3.51 -13.60
CA VAL A 113 -8.38 -3.43 -15.01
C VAL A 113 -9.75 -2.76 -15.13
N GLY A 114 -9.82 -1.72 -15.96
CA GLY A 114 -11.01 -0.90 -16.12
C GLY A 114 -11.35 -0.14 -14.83
N GLU A 115 -12.62 -0.23 -14.45
CA GLU A 115 -13.18 0.35 -13.22
C GLU A 115 -13.59 -0.76 -12.23
N ASP A 116 -13.08 -1.98 -12.41
CA ASP A 116 -13.27 -3.07 -11.45
C ASP A 116 -12.13 -3.07 -10.43
N PHE A 117 -12.44 -2.60 -9.23
CA PHE A 117 -11.50 -2.53 -8.12
C PHE A 117 -11.62 -3.72 -7.15
N ARG A 118 -12.35 -4.76 -7.53
CA ARG A 118 -12.52 -5.98 -6.71
C ARG A 118 -11.44 -7.03 -6.98
N THR A 119 -10.63 -6.86 -8.01
CA THR A 119 -9.55 -7.79 -8.35
C THR A 119 -8.24 -7.03 -8.56
N LEU A 120 -7.27 -7.25 -7.67
CA LEU A 120 -5.91 -6.76 -7.80
C LEU A 120 -5.09 -7.76 -8.64
N HIS A 121 -4.58 -7.30 -9.77
CA HIS A 121 -3.63 -8.07 -10.56
C HIS A 121 -2.20 -7.76 -10.10
N VAL A 122 -1.41 -8.82 -9.87
CA VAL A 122 0.01 -8.68 -9.50
C VAL A 122 0.89 -8.54 -10.75
N PRO A 123 2.01 -7.82 -10.69
CA PRO A 123 2.93 -7.68 -11.83
C PRO A 123 3.64 -9.02 -12.18
N ASP A 124 3.88 -9.86 -11.18
CA ASP A 124 4.53 -11.16 -11.34
C ASP A 124 3.96 -12.18 -10.34
N PRO A 125 3.65 -13.43 -10.76
CA PRO A 125 3.19 -14.48 -9.84
C PRO A 125 4.09 -14.68 -8.63
N ALA A 126 5.40 -14.49 -8.80
CA ALA A 126 6.37 -14.61 -7.71
C ALA A 126 6.05 -13.68 -6.52
N VAL A 127 5.41 -12.53 -6.75
CA VAL A 127 5.00 -11.61 -5.68
C VAL A 127 4.00 -12.29 -4.74
N ALA A 128 3.00 -12.99 -5.29
CA ALA A 128 2.01 -13.69 -4.49
C ALA A 128 2.61 -14.90 -3.76
N ASP A 129 3.58 -15.58 -4.38
CA ASP A 129 4.25 -16.75 -3.80
C ASP A 129 5.21 -16.39 -2.65
N PHE A 130 5.93 -15.27 -2.77
CA PHE A 130 6.90 -14.81 -1.76
C PHE A 130 6.30 -13.86 -0.72
N ALA A 131 5.02 -13.52 -0.83
CA ALA A 131 4.35 -12.65 0.11
C ALA A 131 4.36 -13.26 1.51
N ARG A 132 4.87 -12.53 2.51
CA ARG A 132 4.93 -13.01 3.89
C ARG A 132 3.63 -12.71 4.62
N PRO A 133 3.18 -13.56 5.57
CA PRO A 133 2.05 -13.22 6.42
C PRO A 133 2.39 -12.00 7.28
N ILE A 134 1.49 -11.01 7.30
CA ILE A 134 1.62 -9.79 8.10
C ILE A 134 0.32 -9.50 8.83
N GLY A 135 0.42 -9.04 10.07
CA GLY A 135 -0.73 -8.63 10.86
C GLY A 135 -0.58 -8.95 12.35
N PRO A 136 -1.48 -8.41 13.19
CA PRO A 136 -1.61 -8.83 14.58
C PRO A 136 -1.99 -10.31 14.64
N HIS A 137 -1.42 -11.06 15.58
CA HIS A 137 -1.70 -12.49 15.76
C HIS A 137 -1.39 -13.37 14.53
N GLU A 138 -0.50 -12.91 13.65
CA GLU A 138 0.09 -13.72 12.59
C GLU A 138 1.52 -14.15 12.96
N GLY A 139 1.89 -15.36 12.55
CA GLY A 139 3.19 -15.97 12.91
C GLY A 139 3.43 -16.00 14.41
N PHE A 140 4.60 -15.50 14.85
CA PHE A 140 4.99 -15.42 16.26
C PHE A 140 4.69 -14.05 16.91
N ASN A 141 3.87 -13.20 16.28
CA ASN A 141 3.59 -11.83 16.76
C ASN A 141 2.43 -11.74 17.78
N GLY A 142 1.89 -12.86 18.23
CA GLY A 142 0.78 -12.93 19.19
C GLY A 142 0.94 -14.07 20.19
N GLN A 143 0.05 -14.13 21.19
CA GLN A 143 -0.03 -15.32 22.05
C GLN A 143 -0.39 -16.54 21.21
N ALA A 144 0.27 -17.69 21.46
CA ALA A 144 0.05 -18.94 20.74
C ALA A 144 -1.44 -19.35 20.67
N SER A 145 -2.19 -19.12 21.76
CA SER A 145 -3.63 -19.44 21.85
C SER A 145 -4.54 -18.47 21.11
N ALA A 146 -4.04 -17.27 20.76
CA ALA A 146 -4.79 -16.23 20.06
C ALA A 146 -4.41 -16.12 18.57
N THR A 147 -3.41 -16.89 18.15
CA THR A 147 -2.88 -16.88 16.79
C THR A 147 -3.53 -18.03 16.01
N SER A 148 -4.19 -17.70 14.90
CA SER A 148 -4.91 -18.68 14.08
C SER A 148 -3.95 -19.71 13.50
N GLY A 149 -4.27 -21.01 13.66
CA GLY A 149 -3.44 -22.10 13.12
C GLY A 149 -2.03 -22.21 13.71
N TYR A 150 -1.75 -21.58 14.86
CA TYR A 150 -0.40 -21.53 15.46
C TYR A 150 0.21 -22.91 15.60
N TYR A 151 -0.49 -23.86 16.24
CA TYR A 151 0.04 -25.20 16.49
C TYR A 151 0.16 -26.05 15.22
N ASP A 152 -0.73 -25.82 14.24
CA ASP A 152 -0.71 -26.54 12.96
C ASP A 152 0.45 -26.08 12.07
N ARG A 153 0.75 -24.77 12.09
CA ARG A 153 1.87 -24.16 11.35
C ARG A 153 3.22 -24.34 12.07
N PHE A 154 3.23 -24.44 13.39
CA PHE A 154 4.46 -24.59 14.19
C PHE A 154 5.30 -25.80 13.78
N ALA A 155 4.67 -26.91 13.38
CA ALA A 155 5.40 -28.08 12.89
C ALA A 155 6.07 -27.85 11.53
N ALA A 156 5.46 -27.05 10.65
CA ALA A 156 6.05 -26.66 9.36
C ALA A 156 7.28 -25.77 9.54
N ASP A 157 7.27 -24.90 10.56
CA ASP A 157 8.41 -24.03 10.92
C ASP A 157 9.62 -24.80 11.48
N LEU A 158 9.44 -26.03 11.96
CA LEU A 158 10.50 -26.86 12.57
C LEU A 158 11.35 -27.65 11.55
N GLY A 159 11.07 -27.55 10.25
CA GLY A 159 12.01 -27.96 9.20
C GLY A 159 11.77 -29.33 8.55
N VAL A 160 10.68 -29.47 7.81
CA VAL A 160 10.59 -30.50 6.75
C VAL A 160 10.11 -29.84 5.45
N VAL A 161 11.07 -29.52 4.58
CA VAL A 161 10.94 -29.23 3.13
C VAL A 161 9.60 -28.58 2.71
N ALA A 162 9.23 -27.48 3.35
CA ALA A 162 8.47 -26.44 2.69
C ALA A 162 9.48 -25.33 2.35
N ASP A 163 9.40 -24.74 1.15
CA ASP A 163 10.24 -23.58 0.84
C ASP A 163 10.07 -22.54 1.96
N PRO A 164 11.13 -22.23 2.75
CA PRO A 164 10.97 -21.39 3.93
C PRO A 164 10.40 -20.02 3.53
N GLY A 165 9.21 -19.69 4.04
CA GLY A 165 8.56 -18.40 3.82
C GLY A 165 7.53 -18.33 2.68
N ALA A 166 7.23 -19.44 1.99
CA ALA A 166 6.14 -19.49 1.01
C ALA A 166 4.80 -19.71 1.71
N THR A 167 4.11 -18.62 2.08
CA THR A 167 2.69 -18.66 2.40
C THR A 167 2.00 -17.93 1.25
N PRO A 168 1.67 -18.56 0.12
CA PRO A 168 1.14 -17.81 -1.02
C PRO A 168 -0.15 -17.06 -0.65
N VAL A 169 -0.38 -15.91 -1.28
CA VAL A 169 -1.67 -15.20 -1.15
C VAL A 169 -2.71 -15.91 -2.03
N GLU A 170 -3.66 -16.59 -1.40
CA GLU A 170 -4.68 -17.41 -2.09
C GLU A 170 -6.05 -16.73 -2.19
N HIS A 171 -6.19 -15.51 -1.67
CA HIS A 171 -7.47 -14.83 -1.60
C HIS A 171 -7.99 -14.42 -3.00
N PRO A 172 -9.29 -14.60 -3.34
CA PRO A 172 -9.82 -14.31 -4.67
C PRO A 172 -9.79 -12.83 -5.09
N TYR A 173 -9.51 -11.92 -4.14
CA TYR A 173 -9.19 -10.52 -4.43
C TYR A 173 -7.93 -10.37 -5.29
N VAL A 174 -7.00 -11.32 -5.24
CA VAL A 174 -5.72 -11.25 -5.95
C VAL A 174 -5.74 -12.19 -7.14
N ASP A 175 -5.48 -11.65 -8.33
CA ASP A 175 -5.18 -12.43 -9.53
C ASP A 175 -3.65 -12.55 -9.67
N PRO A 176 -3.08 -13.76 -9.40
CA PRO A 176 -1.64 -13.97 -9.43
C PRO A 176 -1.07 -14.11 -10.85
N THR A 177 -1.90 -14.16 -11.90
CA THR A 177 -1.43 -14.50 -13.26
C THR A 177 -0.45 -13.47 -13.84
N GLY A 178 -0.67 -12.19 -13.51
CA GLY A 178 0.10 -11.06 -14.03
C GLY A 178 0.08 -10.93 -15.55
N VAL A 179 -0.99 -11.41 -16.21
CA VAL A 179 -1.16 -11.29 -17.67
C VAL A 179 -2.43 -10.52 -17.99
N LEU A 180 -2.26 -9.36 -18.60
CA LEU A 180 -3.34 -8.58 -19.19
C LEU A 180 -3.54 -9.01 -20.65
N TRP A 181 -4.71 -9.54 -20.98
CA TRP A 181 -5.06 -9.89 -22.35
C TRP A 181 -5.70 -8.71 -23.08
N VAL A 182 -5.05 -8.22 -24.13
CA VAL A 182 -5.50 -7.06 -24.91
C VAL A 182 -5.82 -7.49 -26.35
N GLN A 183 -7.00 -7.15 -26.85
CA GLN A 183 -7.30 -7.29 -28.28
C GLN A 183 -6.67 -6.11 -29.03
N PRO A 184 -6.09 -6.32 -30.22
CA PRO A 184 -5.56 -5.20 -30.98
C PRO A 184 -6.67 -4.20 -31.35
N GLY A 185 -6.37 -2.91 -31.22
CA GLY A 185 -7.32 -1.81 -31.39
C GLY A 185 -8.25 -1.56 -30.20
N GLN A 186 -8.24 -2.42 -29.17
CA GLN A 186 -8.98 -2.22 -27.93
C GLN A 186 -8.20 -1.30 -26.99
N ASP A 187 -8.88 -0.30 -26.45
CA ASP A 187 -8.37 0.53 -25.37
C ASP A 187 -8.70 -0.13 -24.02
N VAL A 188 -7.66 -0.52 -23.28
CA VAL A 188 -7.80 -1.11 -21.94
C VAL A 188 -7.29 -0.11 -20.91
N LEU A 189 -8.21 0.45 -20.13
CA LEU A 189 -7.86 1.32 -19.01
C LEU A 189 -7.31 0.48 -17.86
N VAL A 190 -6.25 0.96 -17.21
CA VAL A 190 -5.69 0.35 -16.00
C VAL A 190 -5.46 1.40 -14.93
N THR A 191 -5.71 1.02 -13.69
CA THR A 191 -5.39 1.82 -12.50
C THR A 191 -4.26 1.11 -11.76
N MET A 192 -3.09 1.72 -11.69
CA MET A 192 -1.86 1.12 -11.20
C MET A 192 -1.49 1.68 -9.83
N LEU A 193 -1.10 0.81 -8.91
CA LEU A 193 -0.41 1.15 -7.66
C LEU A 193 1.08 1.10 -7.94
N VAL A 194 1.76 2.22 -7.79
CA VAL A 194 3.15 2.34 -8.23
C VAL A 194 3.96 3.16 -7.26
N GLU A 195 5.21 2.74 -7.03
CA GLU A 195 6.18 3.51 -6.26
C GLU A 195 6.60 4.79 -7.01
N PRO A 196 6.50 6.00 -6.41
CA PRO A 196 6.88 7.25 -7.04
C PRO A 196 8.31 7.25 -7.59
N HIS A 197 8.52 8.00 -8.68
CA HIS A 197 9.81 8.12 -9.38
C HIS A 197 10.43 6.82 -9.95
N SER A 198 9.69 5.72 -9.92
CA SER A 198 10.02 4.50 -10.66
C SER A 198 9.57 4.58 -12.12
N VAL A 199 9.89 3.54 -12.89
CA VAL A 199 9.30 3.29 -14.21
C VAL A 199 8.32 2.13 -14.13
N VAL A 200 7.43 2.02 -15.11
CA VAL A 200 6.60 0.82 -15.31
C VAL A 200 6.88 0.26 -16.69
N HIS A 201 7.26 -1.01 -16.77
CA HIS A 201 7.47 -1.66 -18.05
C HIS A 201 6.19 -2.34 -18.54
N ALA A 202 6.05 -2.36 -19.86
CA ALA A 202 5.07 -3.17 -20.57
C ALA A 202 5.81 -4.10 -21.52
N THR A 203 5.70 -5.40 -21.27
CA THR A 203 6.32 -6.43 -22.11
C THR A 203 5.24 -7.20 -22.84
N THR A 204 5.44 -7.37 -24.15
CA THR A 204 4.68 -8.32 -24.95
C THR A 204 5.65 -9.38 -25.48
N GLY A 205 5.13 -10.56 -25.85
CA GLY A 205 5.94 -11.57 -26.54
C GLY A 205 6.21 -11.24 -28.02
N TYR A 206 5.71 -10.10 -28.53
CA TYR A 206 5.70 -9.77 -29.95
C TYR A 206 6.49 -8.50 -30.30
N LEU A 207 6.57 -7.55 -29.38
CA LEU A 207 7.15 -6.23 -29.58
C LEU A 207 8.26 -5.98 -28.56
N PRO A 208 9.25 -5.12 -28.89
CA PRO A 208 10.19 -4.62 -27.90
C PRO A 208 9.46 -4.08 -26.67
N ARG A 209 10.02 -4.35 -25.50
CA ARG A 209 9.51 -3.83 -24.24
C ARG A 209 9.44 -2.30 -24.29
N LYS A 210 8.34 -1.75 -23.79
CA LYS A 210 8.16 -0.32 -23.57
C LYS A 210 8.24 -0.02 -22.08
N GLU A 211 8.59 1.22 -21.74
CA GLU A 211 8.57 1.72 -20.36
C GLU A 211 7.91 3.10 -20.31
N ILE A 212 7.28 3.40 -19.19
CA ILE A 212 6.77 4.73 -18.87
C ILE A 212 7.35 5.14 -17.52
N GLY A 213 8.24 6.13 -17.55
CA GLY A 213 8.78 6.74 -16.34
C GLY A 213 7.86 7.80 -15.77
N MET A 214 7.78 7.87 -14.44
CA MET A 214 7.04 8.92 -13.77
C MET A 214 7.74 10.26 -13.86
N ARG A 215 6.96 11.31 -14.17
CA ARG A 215 7.47 12.68 -14.13
C ARG A 215 7.33 13.25 -12.73
N ARG A 216 8.35 13.97 -12.26
CA ARG A 216 8.32 14.71 -10.99
C ARG A 216 7.07 15.59 -10.85
N THR A 217 6.61 16.20 -11.94
CA THR A 217 5.41 17.05 -11.95
C THR A 217 4.12 16.31 -11.63
N TRP A 218 4.06 14.98 -11.81
CA TRP A 218 2.88 14.17 -11.49
C TRP A 218 2.78 13.86 -10.00
N VAL A 219 3.92 13.60 -9.35
CA VAL A 219 3.98 13.08 -7.98
C VAL A 219 4.37 14.13 -6.95
N ALA A 220 5.21 15.11 -7.30
CA ALA A 220 5.78 16.04 -6.34
C ALA A 220 4.73 16.86 -5.55
N PRO A 221 3.65 17.39 -6.15
CA PRO A 221 2.63 18.12 -5.38
C PRO A 221 1.85 17.24 -4.39
N GLY A 222 1.72 15.95 -4.68
CA GLY A 222 1.09 14.98 -3.78
C GLY A 222 2.04 14.62 -2.63
N LEU A 223 3.29 14.31 -2.97
CA LEU A 223 4.33 13.97 -2.00
C LEU A 223 4.60 15.10 -1.01
N SER A 224 4.63 16.36 -1.48
CA SER A 224 4.86 17.52 -0.60
C SER A 224 3.73 17.78 0.40
N ARG A 225 2.57 17.13 0.23
CA ARG A 225 1.40 17.25 1.13
C ARG A 225 1.25 16.06 2.06
N LEU A 226 2.13 15.06 1.98
CA LEU A 226 2.08 13.90 2.87
C LEU A 226 2.40 14.34 4.30
N ALA A 227 1.49 14.03 5.21
CA ALA A 227 1.62 14.31 6.63
C ALA A 227 1.69 12.97 7.38
N PRO A 228 2.89 12.46 7.71
CA PRO A 228 3.03 11.16 8.37
C PRO A 228 2.45 11.22 9.79
N VAL A 229 1.93 10.07 10.23
CA VAL A 229 1.17 9.93 11.47
C VAL A 229 1.72 8.74 12.24
N PHE A 230 2.23 8.97 13.44
CA PHE A 230 2.86 7.96 14.29
C PHE A 230 1.94 7.61 15.45
N ARG A 231 1.57 6.33 15.61
CA ARG A 231 0.75 5.91 16.74
C ARG A 231 1.58 5.89 18.02
N PHE A 232 1.08 6.55 19.06
CA PHE A 232 1.64 6.50 20.41
C PHE A 232 0.52 6.21 21.42
N GLY A 233 0.76 5.28 22.35
CA GLY A 233 -0.21 5.04 23.43
C GLY A 233 -0.08 3.69 24.14
N PRO A 234 -0.65 3.56 25.35
CA PRO A 234 -1.24 4.66 26.15
C PRO A 234 -0.14 5.56 26.75
N VAL A 235 -0.33 6.88 26.67
CA VAL A 235 0.58 7.90 27.22
C VAL A 235 -0.11 8.73 28.29
N LEU A 236 0.59 9.04 29.38
CA LEU A 236 0.11 9.93 30.42
C LEU A 236 0.45 11.37 30.05
N VAL A 237 -0.58 12.17 29.79
CA VAL A 237 -0.44 13.56 29.34
C VAL A 237 -1.24 14.51 30.22
N ASP A 238 -0.78 15.75 30.32
CA ASP A 238 -1.59 16.86 30.83
C ASP A 238 -2.55 17.29 29.71
N PRO A 239 -3.88 17.21 29.91
CA PRO A 239 -4.86 17.53 28.87
C PRO A 239 -4.86 19.01 28.45
N LYS A 240 -4.22 19.92 29.20
CA LYS A 240 -4.10 21.33 28.80
C LYS A 240 -2.78 21.64 28.09
N LEU A 241 -1.77 20.79 28.26
CA LEU A 241 -0.45 21.01 27.71
C LEU A 241 0.20 19.69 27.31
N ILE A 242 -0.09 19.27 26.07
CA ILE A 242 0.45 18.04 25.52
C ILE A 242 1.94 18.20 25.24
N ARG A 243 2.76 17.49 26.02
CA ARG A 243 4.20 17.44 25.87
C ARG A 243 4.62 16.09 25.34
N MET A 244 5.30 16.07 24.20
CA MET A 244 5.84 14.86 23.59
C MET A 244 7.31 15.06 23.19
N PRO A 245 8.12 13.99 23.20
CA PRO A 245 9.41 14.02 22.54
C PRO A 245 9.16 14.13 21.03
N ILE A 246 9.48 15.28 20.45
CA ILE A 246 9.38 15.53 19.01
C ILE A 246 10.76 15.85 18.44
N ALA A 247 11.00 15.44 17.20
CA ALA A 247 12.22 15.79 16.50
C ALA A 247 12.13 17.25 16.04
N ALA A 248 12.80 18.14 16.77
CA ALA A 248 12.80 19.58 16.50
C ALA A 248 13.54 19.96 15.20
N ASP A 249 14.43 19.08 14.72
CA ASP A 249 15.24 19.31 13.51
C ASP A 249 14.46 19.06 12.21
N ILE A 250 13.22 18.55 12.31
CA ILE A 250 12.38 18.22 11.17
C ILE A 250 11.43 19.38 10.90
N ARG A 251 11.49 19.93 9.67
CA ARG A 251 10.65 21.05 9.25
C ARG A 251 9.18 20.60 9.16
N GLY A 252 8.29 21.38 9.77
CA GLY A 252 6.86 21.09 9.83
C GLY A 252 6.26 21.42 11.19
N THR A 253 4.93 21.29 11.29
CA THR A 253 4.19 21.48 12.54
C THR A 253 3.73 20.13 13.08
N TRP A 254 4.10 19.83 14.33
CA TRP A 254 3.66 18.63 15.03
C TRP A 254 2.35 18.85 15.77
N SER A 255 1.39 17.94 15.62
CA SER A 255 0.12 17.92 16.36
C SER A 255 -0.20 16.54 16.93
N TRP A 256 -0.99 16.51 17.99
CA TRP A 256 -1.52 15.32 18.63
C TRP A 256 -2.95 15.10 18.18
N SER A 257 -3.15 14.17 17.26
CA SER A 257 -4.46 13.70 16.84
C SER A 257 -4.94 12.64 17.82
N HIS A 258 -6.03 12.89 18.55
CA HIS A 258 -6.61 11.92 19.47
C HIS A 258 -8.12 11.89 19.40
N ARG A 259 -8.70 10.86 20.03
CA ARG A 259 -10.15 10.76 20.17
C ARG A 259 -10.56 11.42 21.48
N SER A 260 -11.20 12.59 21.38
CA SER A 260 -11.76 13.29 22.54
C SER A 260 -13.00 12.57 23.09
N ASP A 261 -13.70 11.81 22.24
CA ASP A 261 -14.80 10.91 22.61
C ASP A 261 -14.82 9.68 21.68
N ALA A 262 -15.84 8.82 21.77
CA ALA A 262 -15.93 7.59 20.97
C ALA A 262 -15.94 7.80 19.44
N THR A 263 -16.34 8.99 18.98
CA THR A 263 -16.61 9.30 17.57
C THR A 263 -15.89 10.55 17.04
N THR A 264 -15.40 11.40 17.92
CA THR A 264 -14.88 12.73 17.59
C THR A 264 -13.36 12.73 17.69
N TRP A 265 -12.74 13.23 16.62
CA TRP A 265 -11.31 13.46 16.54
C TRP A 265 -10.99 14.90 16.89
N ALA A 266 -9.94 15.10 17.68
CA ALA A 266 -9.37 16.40 18.01
C ALA A 266 -7.89 16.42 17.64
N ASP A 267 -7.43 17.57 17.15
CA ASP A 267 -6.03 17.84 16.86
C ASP A 267 -5.53 18.94 17.81
N GLU A 268 -4.58 18.61 18.66
CA GLU A 268 -4.02 19.54 19.64
C GLU A 268 -2.55 19.88 19.34
N PRO A 269 -2.09 21.11 19.60
CA PRO A 269 -0.69 21.47 19.41
C PRO A 269 0.20 20.74 20.41
N VAL A 270 1.36 20.28 19.94
CA VAL A 270 2.34 19.58 20.78
C VAL A 270 3.49 20.49 21.14
N THR A 271 3.86 20.49 22.42
CA THR A 271 5.07 21.18 22.91
C THR A 271 6.21 20.18 23.07
N ASN A 272 7.41 20.53 22.61
CA ASN A 272 8.57 19.65 22.76
C ASN A 272 8.94 19.44 24.24
N SER A 273 9.22 18.19 24.62
CA SER A 273 9.70 17.84 25.95
C SER A 273 11.20 18.09 26.07
N VAL A 274 11.60 19.10 26.83
CA VAL A 274 13.00 19.53 27.01
C VAL A 274 13.75 18.76 28.11
N GLY A 275 13.31 17.54 28.46
CA GLY A 275 13.99 16.67 29.43
C GLY A 275 13.80 17.04 30.90
N ASP A 276 13.10 18.14 31.20
CA ASP A 276 12.69 18.51 32.55
C ASP A 276 11.50 17.62 33.01
N ALA A 277 11.75 16.68 33.92
CA ALA A 277 10.70 15.88 34.56
C ALA A 277 9.95 16.71 35.61
N ARG A 278 8.96 17.50 35.16
CA ARG A 278 8.06 18.25 36.05
C ARG A 278 6.74 17.51 36.20
N ILE A 279 6.26 17.39 37.43
CA ILE A 279 4.91 16.90 37.69
C ILE A 279 3.92 17.98 37.22
N PRO A 280 2.97 17.65 36.32
CA PRO A 280 1.97 18.61 35.89
C PRO A 280 1.11 19.10 37.05
N PRO A 281 0.66 20.37 37.03
CA PRO A 281 -0.24 20.89 38.05
C PRO A 281 -1.67 20.32 37.93
N ASP A 282 -2.05 19.89 36.73
CA ASP A 282 -3.34 19.30 36.41
C ASP A 282 -3.28 17.75 36.43
N PRO A 283 -4.40 17.06 36.74
CA PRO A 283 -4.43 15.61 36.78
C PRO A 283 -4.13 15.03 35.40
N SER A 284 -3.08 14.21 35.32
CA SER A 284 -2.71 13.53 34.08
C SER A 284 -3.80 12.55 33.65
N GLN A 285 -4.03 12.47 32.35
CA GLN A 285 -4.96 11.53 31.74
C GLN A 285 -4.21 10.55 30.84
N GLY A 286 -4.64 9.29 30.86
CA GLY A 286 -4.19 8.30 29.89
C GLY A 286 -4.88 8.55 28.56
N GLN A 287 -4.10 8.83 27.53
CA GLN A 287 -4.62 9.03 26.18
C GLN A 287 -3.92 8.09 25.20
N GLU A 288 -4.68 7.60 24.23
CA GLU A 288 -4.14 6.98 23.02
C GLU A 288 -4.34 7.95 21.86
N GLY A 289 -3.35 8.06 21.00
CA GLY A 289 -3.44 8.96 19.89
C GLY A 289 -2.33 8.78 18.88
N TRP A 290 -2.21 9.77 18.03
CA TRP A 290 -1.24 9.80 16.97
C TRP A 290 -0.55 11.14 16.91
N LEU A 291 0.77 11.10 16.77
CA LEU A 291 1.59 12.27 16.52
C LEU A 291 1.64 12.50 15.00
N ARG A 292 1.11 13.63 14.53
CA ARG A 292 1.07 14.01 13.11
C ARG A 292 2.13 15.07 12.82
N LEU A 293 2.92 14.87 11.77
CA LEU A 293 3.80 15.89 11.22
C LEU A 293 3.16 16.50 9.97
N THR A 294 2.78 17.77 10.03
CA THR A 294 2.28 18.49 8.85
C THR A 294 3.45 19.22 8.18
N PRO A 295 3.78 18.92 6.91
CA PRO A 295 4.85 19.63 6.21
C PRO A 295 4.51 21.12 6.07
N GLU A 296 5.53 21.98 6.07
CA GLU A 296 5.33 23.39 5.72
C GLU A 296 4.90 23.51 4.26
N GLU A 297 4.02 24.47 3.96
CA GLU A 297 3.67 24.75 2.58
C GLU A 297 4.95 25.12 1.81
N PRO A 298 5.19 24.53 0.62
CA PRO A 298 6.35 24.88 -0.18
C PRO A 298 6.29 26.37 -0.51
N LEU A 299 7.41 27.08 -0.31
CA LEU A 299 7.54 28.47 -0.72
C LEU A 299 7.17 28.61 -2.21
N PRO A 300 6.38 29.64 -2.58
CA PRO A 300 5.84 29.81 -3.92
C PRO A 300 6.89 29.94 -5.02
#